data_AF-A0A265UWU9-F1
#
_entry.id   AF-A0A265UWU9-F1
#
_cell.length_a   1.000
_cell.length_b   1.000
_cell.length_c   1.000
_cell.angle_alpha   90.00
_cell.angle_beta   90.00
_cell.angle_gamma   90.00
#
_symmetry.space_group_name_H-M   'P 1'
#
loop_
_entity.id
_entity.type
_entity.pdbx_description
1 polymer ?
#
loop_
_entity_poly.entity_id
_entity_poly.type
_entity_poly.pdbx_seq_one_letter_code
_entity_poly.pdbx_strand_id
1 'polypeptide(L)'
;MTLDLARLLTDTGFLILIWAVQLVIYPSFNYYTPKNLFEWHKNYTVRVTYIVLPLMFSQLILAVIYVWQIQNWYSILSILIIVILWLLTFLIFVPLHQGIDKAQPQERVCDKLVSKNWIRTVLWTLLFILSLSNYLF
;
A
#
# COMPACT_ATOMS: atom_id res chain seq x y z
N MET A 1 6.86 -4.73 -23.63
CA MET A 1 5.41 -4.58 -23.86
C MET A 1 4.55 -5.37 -22.85
N THR A 2 4.67 -6.69 -22.74
CA THR A 2 3.85 -7.46 -21.77
C THR A 2 4.24 -7.20 -20.31
N LEU A 3 5.54 -7.09 -20.01
CA LEU A 3 6.03 -6.81 -18.67
C LEU A 3 5.71 -5.36 -18.22
N ASP A 4 5.90 -4.38 -19.10
CA ASP A 4 5.55 -2.97 -18.86
C ASP A 4 4.07 -2.83 -18.53
N LEU A 5 3.21 -3.47 -19.33
CA LEU A 5 1.77 -3.48 -19.10
C LEU A 5 1.41 -4.15 -17.78
N ALA A 6 2.02 -5.30 -17.45
CA ALA A 6 1.78 -5.97 -16.17
C ALA A 6 2.18 -5.09 -14.98
N ARG A 7 3.29 -4.37 -15.07
CA ARG A 7 3.71 -3.38 -14.07
C ARG A 7 2.71 -2.23 -13.95
N LEU A 8 2.34 -1.62 -15.07
CA LEU A 8 1.37 -0.52 -15.09
C LEU A 8 0.02 -0.92 -14.48
N LEU A 9 -0.50 -2.10 -14.82
CA LEU A 9 -1.74 -2.62 -14.24
C LEU A 9 -1.63 -2.85 -12.73
N THR A 10 -0.49 -3.39 -12.27
CA THR A 10 -0.23 -3.60 -10.83
C THR A 10 -0.16 -2.27 -10.08
N ASP A 11 0.57 -1.28 -10.61
CA ASP A 11 0.71 0.05 -10.01
C ASP A 11 -0.61 0.82 -10.02
N THR A 12 -1.43 0.65 -11.07
CA THR A 12 -2.79 1.20 -11.14
C THR A 12 -3.68 0.58 -10.06
N GLY A 13 -3.59 -0.73 -9.83
CA GLY A 13 -4.28 -1.40 -8.74
C GLY A 13 -3.91 -0.82 -7.38
N PHE A 14 -2.62 -0.56 -7.15
CA PHE A 14 -2.16 0.11 -5.92
C PHE A 14 -2.61 1.56 -5.80
N LEU A 15 -2.60 2.32 -6.89
CA LEU A 15 -3.10 3.70 -6.89
C LEU A 15 -4.55 3.73 -6.40
N ILE A 16 -5.42 2.92 -7.01
CA ILE A 16 -6.84 2.87 -6.63
C ILE A 16 -6.97 2.42 -5.17
N LEU A 17 -6.27 1.35 -4.80
CA LEU A 17 -6.35 0.79 -3.45
C LEU A 17 -5.87 1.78 -2.38
N ILE A 18 -4.74 2.45 -2.57
CA ILE A 18 -4.19 3.35 -1.56
C ILE A 18 -5.06 4.57 -1.36
N TRP A 19 -5.63 5.12 -2.43
CA TRP A 19 -6.55 6.25 -2.33
C TRP A 19 -7.87 5.86 -1.67
N ALA A 20 -8.40 4.66 -1.95
CA ALA A 20 -9.55 4.12 -1.22
C ALA A 20 -9.25 3.95 0.27
N VAL A 21 -8.04 3.46 0.61
CA VAL A 21 -7.61 3.35 2.01
C VAL A 21 -7.48 4.73 2.67
N GLN A 22 -6.86 5.69 2.00
CA GLN A 22 -6.57 7.02 2.53
C GLN A 22 -7.84 7.86 2.76
N LEU A 23 -8.76 7.87 1.80
CA LEU A 23 -9.91 8.77 1.81
C LEU A 23 -11.16 8.14 2.42
N VAL A 24 -11.30 6.82 2.34
CA VAL A 24 -12.54 6.14 2.74
C VAL A 24 -12.29 5.24 3.95
N ILE A 25 -11.37 4.29 3.84
CA ILE A 25 -11.27 3.23 4.86
C ILE A 25 -10.72 3.77 6.18
N TYR A 26 -9.54 4.39 6.20
CA TYR A 26 -8.96 4.90 7.45
C TYR A 26 -9.82 6.00 8.11
N PRO A 27 -10.38 6.98 7.37
CA PRO A 27 -11.31 7.94 7.97
C PRO A 27 -12.58 7.30 8.53
N SER A 28 -13.06 6.19 7.94
CA SER A 28 -14.27 5.52 8.45
C SER A 28 -14.10 4.96 9.86
N PHE A 29 -12.87 4.68 10.29
CA PHE A 29 -12.60 4.12 11.63
C PHE A 29 -13.02 5.09 12.75
N ASN A 30 -13.04 6.39 12.50
CA ASN A 30 -13.45 7.41 13.46
C ASN A 30 -14.97 7.44 13.75
N TYR A 31 -15.78 6.70 12.97
CA TYR A 31 -17.22 6.60 13.17
C TYR A 31 -17.64 5.38 14.00
N TYR A 32 -16.69 4.54 14.42
CA TYR A 32 -16.96 3.37 15.25
C TYR A 32 -16.68 3.64 16.72
N THR A 33 -17.50 3.06 17.60
CA THR A 33 -17.11 2.91 19.00
C THR A 33 -15.88 1.99 19.11
N PRO A 34 -15.05 2.09 20.15
CA PRO A 34 -13.86 1.23 20.29
C PRO A 34 -14.17 -0.27 20.17
N LYS A 35 -15.29 -0.72 20.75
CA LYS A 35 -15.75 -2.11 20.66
C LYS A 35 -16.10 -2.51 19.23
N ASN A 36 -16.90 -1.69 18.54
CA ASN A 36 -17.33 -1.99 17.18
C ASN A 36 -16.15 -1.93 16.19
N LEU A 37 -15.21 -1.01 16.41
CA LEU A 37 -13.99 -0.92 15.62
C LEU A 37 -13.16 -2.20 15.75
N PHE A 38 -12.96 -2.69 16.98
CA PHE A 38 -12.23 -3.94 17.23
C PHE A 38 -12.88 -5.14 16.50
N GLU A 39 -14.20 -5.32 16.65
CA GLU A 39 -14.94 -6.43 16.03
C GLU A 39 -14.89 -6.36 14.49
N TRP A 40 -15.06 -5.16 13.92
CA TRP A 40 -15.01 -4.95 12.47
C TRP A 40 -13.59 -5.09 11.91
N HIS A 41 -12.60 -4.48 12.58
CA HIS A 41 -11.20 -4.41 12.15
C HIS A 41 -10.56 -5.79 12.05
N LYS A 42 -10.85 -6.69 13.00
CA LYS A 42 -10.35 -8.06 12.98
C LYS A 42 -10.71 -8.79 11.68
N ASN A 43 -11.95 -8.67 11.23
CA ASN A 43 -12.42 -9.27 9.98
C ASN A 43 -11.90 -8.51 8.76
N TYR A 44 -11.87 -7.18 8.83
CA TYR A 44 -11.34 -6.33 7.77
C TYR A 44 -9.87 -6.67 7.45
N THR A 45 -9.01 -6.79 8.46
CA THR A 45 -7.56 -7.00 8.26
C THR A 45 -7.28 -8.31 7.54
N VAL A 46 -8.02 -9.38 7.86
CA VAL A 46 -7.93 -10.66 7.13
C VAL A 46 -8.37 -10.49 5.67
N ARG A 47 -9.53 -9.86 5.45
CA ARG A 47 -10.10 -9.69 4.11
C ARG A 47 -9.24 -8.81 3.21
N VAL A 48 -8.73 -7.70 3.73
CA VAL A 48 -7.88 -6.78 2.96
C VAL A 48 -6.53 -7.42 2.63
N THR A 49 -6.03 -8.35 3.47
CA THR A 49 -4.80 -9.10 3.21
C THR A 49 -4.90 -9.94 1.93
N TYR A 50 -6.06 -10.55 1.65
CA TYR A 50 -6.27 -11.28 0.39
C TYR A 50 -6.18 -10.40 -0.87
N ILE A 51 -6.33 -9.08 -0.74
CA ILE A 51 -6.21 -8.12 -1.83
C ILE A 51 -4.79 -7.55 -1.89
N VAL A 52 -4.31 -7.04 -0.76
CA VAL A 52 -3.03 -6.32 -0.66
C VAL A 52 -1.86 -7.26 -0.89
N LEU A 53 -1.86 -8.45 -0.29
CA LEU A 53 -0.69 -9.32 -0.27
C LEU A 53 -0.34 -9.82 -1.69
N PRO A 54 -1.29 -10.35 -2.50
CA PRO A 54 -0.98 -10.71 -3.88
C PRO A 54 -0.46 -9.53 -4.70
N LEU A 55 -1.09 -8.35 -4.59
CA LEU A 55 -0.63 -7.15 -5.29
C LEU A 55 0.80 -6.77 -4.88
N MET A 56 1.13 -6.78 -3.57
CA MET A 56 2.45 -6.40 -3.08
C MET A 56 3.55 -7.34 -3.57
N PHE A 57 3.28 -8.66 -3.55
CA PHE A 57 4.21 -9.64 -4.08
C PHE A 57 4.34 -9.55 -5.60
N SER A 58 3.23 -9.39 -6.34
CA SER A 58 3.28 -9.17 -7.79
C SER A 58 4.12 -7.94 -8.14
N GLN A 59 3.91 -6.81 -7.46
CA GLN A 59 4.67 -5.58 -7.70
C GLN A 59 6.17 -5.79 -7.45
N LEU A 60 6.54 -6.46 -6.35
CA LEU A 60 7.93 -6.73 -6.03
C LEU A 60 8.59 -7.68 -7.05
N ILE A 61 7.93 -8.80 -7.38
CA ILE A 61 8.44 -9.79 -8.35
C ILE A 61 8.63 -9.14 -9.72
N LEU A 62 7.61 -8.42 -10.21
CA LEU A 62 7.69 -7.72 -11.49
C LEU A 62 8.81 -6.68 -11.48
N ALA A 63 9.02 -5.99 -10.36
CA ALA A 63 10.08 -5.00 -10.24
C ALA A 63 11.48 -5.61 -10.25
N VAL A 64 11.69 -6.73 -9.55
CA VAL A 64 12.96 -7.47 -9.56
C VAL A 64 13.26 -8.01 -10.95
N ILE A 65 12.29 -8.64 -11.61
CA ILE A 65 12.46 -9.14 -12.99
C ILE A 65 12.83 -8.00 -13.93
N TYR A 66 12.15 -6.86 -13.83
CA TYR A 66 12.39 -5.72 -14.70
C TYR A 66 13.79 -5.14 -14.50
N VAL A 67 14.23 -4.94 -13.26
CA VAL A 67 15.59 -4.44 -12.95
C VAL A 67 16.66 -5.41 -13.46
N TRP A 68 16.40 -6.71 -13.39
CA TRP A 68 17.33 -7.72 -13.90
C TRP A 68 17.47 -7.68 -15.43
N GLN A 69 16.37 -7.40 -16.14
CA GLN A 69 16.37 -7.29 -17.60
C GLN A 69 16.90 -5.94 -18.09
N ILE A 70 16.51 -4.84 -17.45
CA ILE A 70 16.79 -3.48 -17.89
C ILE A 70 17.21 -2.65 -16.67
N GLN A 71 18.50 -2.31 -16.61
CA GLN A 71 19.04 -1.41 -15.59
C GLN A 71 19.06 0.02 -16.12
N ASN A 72 18.08 0.81 -15.73
CA ASN A 72 18.00 2.21 -16.06
C ASN A 72 17.47 3.00 -14.85
N TRP A 73 17.37 4.33 -15.00
CA TRP A 73 16.92 5.20 -13.92
C TRP A 73 15.53 4.82 -13.40
N TYR A 74 14.60 4.45 -14.30
CA TYR A 74 13.22 4.08 -13.94
C TYR A 74 13.19 2.78 -13.13
N SER A 75 13.91 1.75 -13.57
CA SER A 75 13.88 0.44 -12.93
C SER A 75 14.50 0.49 -11.53
N ILE A 76 15.64 1.17 -11.39
CA ILE A 76 16.34 1.38 -10.11
C ILE A 76 15.49 2.22 -9.15
N LEU A 77 14.95 3.36 -9.62
CA LEU A 77 14.11 4.21 -8.78
C LEU A 77 12.84 3.47 -8.31
N SER A 78 12.19 2.73 -9.22
CA SER A 78 10.97 2.00 -8.89
C SER A 78 11.21 0.93 -7.83
N ILE A 79 12.27 0.11 -7.95
CA ILE A 79 12.54 -0.93 -6.95
C ILE A 79 12.88 -0.32 -5.59
N LEU A 80 13.60 0.81 -5.55
CA LEU A 80 13.89 1.52 -4.30
C LEU A 80 12.60 2.00 -3.62
N ILE A 81 11.68 2.62 -4.38
CA ILE A 81 10.39 3.05 -3.84
C ILE A 81 9.58 1.85 -3.33
N ILE A 82 9.54 0.75 -4.06
CA ILE A 82 8.83 -0.48 -3.66
C ILE A 82 9.42 -1.05 -2.36
N VAL A 83 10.74 -1.10 -2.22
CA VAL A 83 11.39 -1.56 -0.98
C VAL A 83 11.04 -0.64 0.18
N ILE A 84 11.06 0.68 -0.01
CA ILE A 84 10.63 1.64 1.02
C ILE A 84 9.17 1.39 1.42
N LEU A 85 8.26 1.19 0.45
CA LEU A 85 6.85 0.88 0.71
C LEU A 85 6.67 -0.42 1.51
N TRP A 86 7.46 -1.46 1.21
CA TRP A 86 7.51 -2.68 2.00
C TRP A 86 7.97 -2.40 3.44
N LEU A 87 9.09 -1.70 3.62
CA LEU A 87 9.60 -1.35 4.95
C LEU A 87 8.58 -0.53 5.76
N LEU A 88 7.96 0.49 5.15
CA LEU A 88 6.90 1.25 5.79
C LEU A 88 5.74 0.33 6.20
N THR A 89 5.29 -0.56 5.31
CA THR A 89 4.17 -1.46 5.58
C THR A 89 4.44 -2.36 6.77
N PHE A 90 5.56 -3.09 6.79
CA PHE A 90 5.86 -4.06 7.84
C PHE A 90 6.33 -3.43 9.15
N LEU A 91 7.08 -2.33 9.09
CA LEU A 91 7.65 -1.70 10.29
C LEU A 91 6.71 -0.67 10.94
N ILE A 92 5.75 -0.12 10.19
CA ILE A 92 4.87 0.95 10.68
C ILE A 92 3.41 0.52 10.65
N PHE A 93 2.88 0.13 9.48
CA PHE A 93 1.43 -0.09 9.34
C PHE A 93 0.96 -1.38 10.00
N VAL A 94 1.72 -2.48 9.88
CA VAL A 94 1.38 -3.74 10.56
C VAL A 94 1.32 -3.54 12.08
N PRO A 95 2.32 -2.93 12.76
CA PRO A 95 2.24 -2.63 14.19
C PRO A 95 1.09 -1.69 14.57
N LEU A 96 0.77 -0.68 13.74
CA LEU A 96 -0.37 0.21 14.00
C LEU A 96 -1.70 -0.55 13.94
N HIS A 97 -1.89 -1.42 12.97
CA HIS A 97 -3.08 -2.28 12.87
C HIS A 97 -3.20 -3.22 14.08
N GLN A 98 -2.10 -3.84 14.51
CA GLN A 98 -2.06 -4.64 15.74
C GLN A 98 -2.40 -3.84 17.01
N GLY A 99 -2.18 -2.52 16.99
CA GLY A 99 -2.57 -1.60 18.06
C GLY A 99 -4.09 -1.43 18.20
N ILE A 100 -4.85 -1.61 17.10
CA ILE A 100 -6.33 -1.60 17.09
C ILE A 100 -6.88 -2.92 17.63
N ASP A 101 -6.18 -4.03 17.36
CA ASP A 101 -6.56 -5.38 17.81
C ASP A 101 -6.32 -5.63 19.32
N LYS A 102 -6.00 -4.58 20.09
CA LYS A 102 -5.96 -4.63 21.55
C LYS A 102 -7.32 -4.19 22.10
N ALA A 103 -7.85 -4.90 23.09
CA ALA A 103 -9.19 -4.68 23.66
C ALA A 103 -9.47 -3.24 24.15
N GLN A 104 -8.42 -2.44 24.33
CA GLN A 104 -8.50 -0.99 24.46
C GLN A 104 -7.68 -0.35 23.32
N PRO A 105 -8.32 0.03 22.21
CA PRO A 105 -7.65 0.74 21.13
C PRO A 105 -7.00 1.99 21.71
N GLN A 106 -5.71 2.17 21.46
CA GLN A 106 -5.02 3.38 21.90
C GLN A 106 -5.71 4.59 21.26
N GLU A 107 -6.00 5.61 22.07
CA GLU A 107 -6.45 6.90 21.56
C GLU A 107 -5.50 7.36 20.43
N ARG A 108 -6.07 7.80 19.30
CA ARG A 108 -5.36 8.35 18.12
C ARG A 108 -4.66 7.36 17.18
N VAL A 109 -4.92 6.04 17.25
CA VAL A 109 -4.36 5.11 16.25
C VAL A 109 -4.89 5.41 14.84
N CYS A 110 -6.19 5.75 14.71
CA CYS A 110 -6.79 6.14 13.44
C CYS A 110 -6.09 7.37 12.83
N ASP A 111 -5.87 8.41 13.62
CA ASP A 111 -5.18 9.62 13.16
C ASP A 111 -3.75 9.33 12.70
N LYS A 112 -3.04 8.44 13.42
CA LYS A 112 -1.70 7.98 13.02
C LYS A 112 -1.74 7.22 11.71
N LEU A 113 -2.74 6.36 11.48
CA LEU A 113 -2.91 5.64 10.22
C LEU A 113 -3.13 6.62 9.06
N VAL A 114 -4.06 7.56 9.18
CA VAL A 114 -4.34 8.58 8.14
C VAL A 114 -3.11 9.44 7.87
N SER A 115 -2.49 9.99 8.92
CA SER A 115 -1.33 10.89 8.80
C SER A 115 -0.14 10.19 8.13
N LYS A 116 0.19 8.96 8.56
CA LYS A 116 1.34 8.24 8.02
C LYS A 116 1.08 7.68 6.63
N ASN A 117 -0.16 7.33 6.29
CA ASN A 117 -0.50 6.73 5.01
C ASN A 117 -0.41 7.71 3.83
N TRP A 118 -0.35 9.01 4.07
CA TRP A 118 -0.01 9.99 3.04
C TRP A 118 1.33 9.70 2.37
N ILE A 119 2.35 9.23 3.13
CA ILE A 119 3.65 8.86 2.55
C ILE A 119 3.46 7.74 1.52
N ARG A 120 2.70 6.70 1.87
CA ARG A 120 2.38 5.59 0.96
C ARG A 120 1.55 6.05 -0.24
N THR A 121 0.59 6.94 -0.02
CA THR A 121 -0.27 7.51 -1.06
C THR A 121 0.56 8.25 -2.11
N VAL A 122 1.49 9.10 -1.67
CA VAL A 122 2.40 9.83 -2.57
C VAL A 122 3.32 8.85 -3.31
N LEU A 123 3.94 7.90 -2.61
CA LEU A 123 4.88 6.95 -3.22
C LEU A 123 4.24 6.04 -4.27
N TRP A 124 3.04 5.48 -4.00
CA TRP A 124 2.33 4.69 -5.02
C TRP A 124 1.78 5.54 -6.17
N THR A 125 1.39 6.79 -5.90
CA THR A 125 1.00 7.71 -6.98
C THR A 125 2.20 8.02 -7.88
N LEU A 126 3.38 8.23 -7.30
CA LEU A 126 4.62 8.42 -8.06
C LEU A 126 4.98 7.17 -8.87
N LEU A 127 4.88 5.97 -8.29
CA LEU A 127 5.13 4.71 -9.03
C LEU A 127 4.21 4.57 -10.24
N PHE A 128 2.91 4.85 -10.08
CA PHE A 128 1.96 4.83 -11.19
C PHE A 128 2.35 5.83 -12.30
N ILE A 129 2.72 7.06 -11.95
CA ILE A 129 3.16 8.06 -12.93
C ILE A 129 4.43 7.59 -13.65
N LEU A 130 5.38 7.01 -12.93
CA LEU A 130 6.63 6.49 -13.49
C LEU A 130 6.36 5.33 -14.45
N SER A 131 5.53 4.35 -14.07
CA SER A 131 5.21 3.21 -14.93
C SER A 131 4.35 3.59 -16.12
N LEU A 132 3.44 4.54 -15.97
CA LEU A 132 2.68 5.10 -17.09
C LEU A 132 3.60 5.80 -18.08
N SER A 133 4.55 6.61 -17.59
CA SER A 133 5.50 7.31 -18.45
C SER A 133 6.40 6.34 -19.22
N ASN A 134 6.96 5.32 -18.54
CA ASN A 134 7.78 4.28 -19.19
C ASN A 134 6.97 3.39 -20.16
N TYR A 135 5.65 3.29 -20.00
CA TYR A 135 4.81 2.54 -20.94
C TYR A 135 4.51 3.34 -22.21
N LEU A 136 4.39 4.67 -22.10
CA LEU A 136 4.03 5.55 -23.22
C LEU A 136 5.23 6.00 -24.07
N PHE A 137 6.41 6.12 -23.46
CA PHE A 137 7.64 6.63 -24.09
C PHE A 137 8.77 5.61 -23.99
#